data_AF-A0A960GD17-F1
#
_entry.id   AF-A0A960GD17-F1
#
_cell.length_a   1.000
_cell.length_b   1.000
_cell.length_c   1.000
_cell.angle_alpha   90.00
_cell.angle_beta   90.00
_cell.angle_gamma   90.00
#
_symmetry.space_group_name_H-M   'P 1'
#
loop_
_entity.id
_entity.type
_entity.pdbx_description
1 polymer ?
#
loop_
_entity_poly.entity_id
_entity_poly.type
_entity_poly.pdbx_seq_one_letter_code
_entity_poly.pdbx_strand_id
1 'polypeptide(L)' 'MRRRPGRGAYVHLTQECVTAAIARKAFGRALRIGGGLDPSDLERALEQLTEPNVGSVGMTTR' A
#
# COMPACT_ATOMS: atom_id res chain seq x y z
N MET A 1 9.80 13.34 -4.04
CA MET A 1 8.41 12.85 -4.17
C MET A 1 8.03 12.85 -5.66
N ARG A 2 8.05 11.69 -6.34
CA ARG A 2 7.74 11.61 -7.78
C ARG A 2 6.23 11.70 -7.98
N ARG A 3 5.75 12.70 -8.72
CA ARG A 3 4.35 12.79 -9.15
C ARG A 3 4.09 11.61 -10.08
N ARG A 4 3.26 10.67 -9.65
CA ARG A 4 2.85 9.54 -10.49
C ARG A 4 1.76 9.99 -11.46
N PRO A 5 1.81 9.58 -12.74
CA PRO A 5 0.80 9.95 -13.72
C PRO A 5 -0.54 9.31 -13.35
N GLY A 6 -1.63 10.07 -13.52
CA GLY A 6 -2.99 9.61 -13.22
C GLY A 6 -3.50 9.97 -11.81
N ARG A 7 -4.79 9.68 -11.58
CA ARG A 7 -5.48 9.91 -10.31
C ARG A 7 -5.43 8.63 -9.48
N GLY A 8 -5.06 8.74 -8.20
CA GLY A 8 -4.92 7.57 -7.34
C GLY A 8 -4.37 7.92 -5.96
N ALA A 9 -4.40 6.93 -5.07
CA ALA A 9 -3.72 7.00 -3.78
C ALA A 9 -2.42 6.21 -3.90
N TYR A 10 -1.29 6.90 -3.70
CA TYR A 10 0.03 6.28 -3.72
C TYR A 10 0.49 6.09 -2.29
N VAL A 11 0.75 4.84 -1.92
CA VAL A 11 1.19 4.42 -0.60
C VAL A 11 2.40 3.50 -0.76
N HIS A 12 3.23 3.41 0.28
CA HIS A 12 4.30 2.42 0.29
C HIS A 12 3.72 1.02 0.45
N LEU A 13 4.42 0.01 -0.08
CA LEU A 13 4.06 -1.40 0.04
C LEU A 13 4.45 -1.93 1.43
N THR A 14 3.87 -1.36 2.48
CA THR A 14 4.05 -1.78 3.87
C THR A 14 2.70 -1.75 4.59
N GLN A 15 2.51 -2.67 5.53
CA GLN A 15 1.25 -2.81 6.28
C GLN A 15 0.84 -1.48 6.92
N GLU A 16 1.75 -0.83 7.64
CA GLU A 16 1.49 0.43 8.34
C GLU A 16 1.00 1.55 7.41
N CYS A 17 1.62 1.69 6.22
CA CYS A 17 1.25 2.71 5.26
C CYS A 17 -0.13 2.46 4.65
N VAL A 18 -0.47 1.19 4.39
CA VAL A 18 -1.77 0.80 3.85
C VAL A 18 -2.87 0.96 4.90
N THR A 19 -2.67 0.48 6.12
CA THR A 19 -3.62 0.67 7.23
C THR A 19 -3.90 2.15 7.51
N ALA A 20 -2.87 2.99 7.54
CA ALA A 20 -3.05 4.44 7.71
C ALA A 20 -3.85 5.07 6.55
N ALA A 21 -3.65 4.60 5.32
CA ALA A 21 -4.38 5.08 4.14
C ALA A 21 -5.85 4.64 4.12
N ILE A 22 -6.14 3.43 4.61
CA ILE A 22 -7.50 2.91 4.79
C ILE A 22 -8.25 3.73 5.84
N ALA A 23 -7.64 3.93 7.03
CA ALA A 23 -8.26 4.65 8.16
C ALA A 23 -8.72 6.06 7.77
N ARG A 24 -7.96 6.76 6.92
CA ARG A 24 -8.27 8.11 6.42
C ARG A 24 -9.15 8.14 5.15
N LYS A 25 -9.65 6.99 4.70
CA LYS A 25 -10.49 6.83 3.49
C LYS A 25 -9.80 7.36 2.22
N ALA A 26 -8.50 7.14 2.07
CA ALA A 26 -7.71 7.70 0.96
C ALA A 26 -8.14 7.14 -0.40
N PHE A 27 -8.40 5.83 -0.48
CA PHE A 27 -8.74 5.15 -1.73
C PHE A 27 -10.13 5.55 -2.25
N GLY A 28 -11.15 5.59 -1.40
CA GLY A 28 -12.47 6.07 -1.79
C GLY A 28 -12.46 7.51 -2.34
N ARG A 29 -11.69 8.40 -1.70
CA ARG A 29 -11.50 9.79 -2.19
C ARG A 29 -10.76 9.83 -3.52
N ALA A 30 -9.69 9.04 -3.67
CA ALA A 30 -8.88 9.02 -4.88
C ALA A 30 -9.64 8.44 -6.09
N LEU A 31 -10.46 7.41 -5.85
CA LEU A 31 -11.27 6.72 -6.87
C LEU A 31 -12.66 7.33 -7.07
N ARG A 32 -13.05 8.33 -6.26
CA ARG A 32 -14.38 8.98 -6.27
C ARG A 32 -15.54 7.99 -6.12
N ILE A 33 -15.33 6.96 -5.30
CA ILE A 33 -16.37 5.98 -4.98
C ILE A 33 -17.17 6.55 -3.81
N GLY A 34 -18.49 6.73 -4.02
CA GLY A 34 -19.39 7.29 -3.02
C GLY A 34 -19.78 6.33 -1.89
N GLY A 35 -19.42 5.05 -2.01
CA GLY A 35 -19.71 3.99 -1.04
C GLY A 35 -18.48 3.54 -0.23
N GLY A 36 -18.72 2.72 0.79
CA GLY A 36 -17.66 2.02 1.51
C GLY A 36 -16.87 1.14 0.54
N LEU A 37 -15.57 1.39 0.44
CA LEU A 37 -14.65 0.50 -0.25
C LEU A 37 -14.19 -0.54 0.76
N ASP A 38 -14.43 -1.81 0.48
CA ASP A 38 -13.91 -2.90 1.31
C ASP A 38 -12.39 -3.00 1.11
N PRO A 39 -11.58 -2.72 2.14
CA PRO A 39 -10.13 -2.79 2.02
C PRO A 39 -9.58 -4.21 2.23
N SER A 40 -10.41 -5.19 2.62
CA SER A 40 -9.94 -6.53 2.99
C SER A 40 -9.19 -7.24 1.85
N ASP A 41 -9.62 -7.06 0.60
CA ASP A 41 -8.90 -7.59 -0.56
C ASP A 41 -7.52 -6.93 -0.75
N LEU A 42 -7.40 -5.64 -0.42
CA LEU A 42 -6.14 -4.92 -0.50
C LEU A 42 -5.16 -5.35 0.59
N GLU A 43 -5.64 -5.54 1.82
CA GLU A 43 -4.82 -6.04 2.93
C GLU A 43 -4.31 -7.46 2.65
N ARG A 44 -5.19 -8.37 2.18
CA ARG A 44 -4.80 -9.73 1.79
C ARG A 44 -3.81 -9.73 0.62
N ALA A 45 -4.00 -8.85 -0.37
CA ALA A 45 -3.05 -8.72 -1.48
C ALA A 45 -1.70 -8.18 -1.00
N LEU A 46 -1.69 -7.26 -0.03
CA LEU A 46 -0.46 -6.72 0.53
C LEU A 46 0.33 -7.78 1.29
N GLU A 47 -0.34 -8.62 2.07
CA GLU A 47 0.27 -9.78 2.72
C GLU A 47 0.94 -10.69 1.68
N GLN A 48 0.23 -11.03 0.60
CA GLN A 48 0.78 -11.87 -0.49
C GLN A 48 1.92 -11.21 -1.26
N LEU A 49 1.92 -9.89 -1.42
CA LEU A 49 2.96 -9.14 -2.13
C LEU A 49 4.17 -8.81 -1.25
N THR A 50 4.00 -8.84 0.07
CA THR A 50 5.05 -8.63 1.06
C THR A 50 5.70 -9.95 1.50
N GLU A 51 5.13 -11.10 1.10
CA GLU A 51 5.80 -12.40 1.17
C GLU A 51 7.22 -12.29 0.56
N PRO A 52 8.22 -12.84 1.25
CA PRO A 52 9.60 -12.43 1.06
C PRO A 52 10.18 -12.99 -0.24
N ASN A 53 10.32 -12.15 -1.26
CA ASN A 53 11.63 -12.11 -1.91
C ASN A 53 12.58 -11.36 -0.95
N VAL A 54 13.01 -12.05 0.12
CA VAL A 54 14.20 -11.69 0.91
C VAL A 54 15.40 -12.04 0.05
N GLY A 55 15.55 -11.31 -1.05
CA GLY A 55 16.76 -11.20 -1.83
C GLY A 55 17.46 -9.93 -1.38
N SER A 56 18.62 -10.08 -0.75
CA SER A 56 19.59 -9.03 -0.38
C SER A 56 19.25 -8.11 0.81
N VAL A 57 19.18 -8.66 2.03
CA VAL A 57 19.85 -7.95 3.14
C VAL A 57 21.32 -8.31 3.03
N GLY A 58 22.06 -7.44 2.34
CA GLY A 58 23.49 -7.53 2.21
C GLY A 58 24.17 -7.54 3.58
N MET A 59 24.76 -8.68 3.89
CA MET A 59 25.97 -8.84 4.67
C MET A 59 26.85 -7.57 4.64
N THR A 60 27.11 -6.96 5.79
CA THR A 60 28.32 -6.16 5.99
C THR A 60 28.87 -6.45 7.37
N THR A 61 29.99 -7.17 7.36
CA THR A 61 30.88 -7.46 8.48
C THR A 61 31.31 -6.17 9.19
N ARG A 62 31.34 -6.22 10.52
CA ARG A 62 32.44 -5.67 11.31
C ARG A 62 32.85 -6.67 12.36
#